data_AF-A0A918HQZ5-F1
#
_entry.id   AF-A0A918HQZ5-F1
#
_cell.length_a   1.000
_cell.length_b   1.000
_cell.length_c   1.000
_cell.angle_alpha   90.00
_cell.angle_beta   90.00
_cell.angle_gamma   90.00
#
_symmetry.space_group_name_H-M   'P 1'
#
loop_
_entity.id
_entity.type
_entity.pdbx_description
1 polymer ?
#
loop_
_entity_poly.entity_id
_entity_poly.type
_entity_poly.pdbx_seq_one_letter_code
_entity_poly.pdbx_strand_id
1 'polypeptide(L)'
;MQNHFHAGKCDEAELPAACQEAGIAFVPFFPLGGATSDFSADRMAKVAERHGATVPQIALAWLLASSPATLAITGTGCLAHLGKNMAAGSITLTPEDLSDLG
;
A
#
# COMPACT_ATOMS: atom_id res chain seq x y z
N MET A 1 -5.29 -13.22 -8.23
CA MET A 1 -3.94 -13.27 -8.82
C MET A 1 -2.95 -12.66 -7.84
N GLN A 2 -1.72 -13.16 -7.78
CA GLN A 2 -0.69 -12.73 -6.81
C GLN A 2 0.57 -12.26 -7.56
N ASN A 3 0.95 -10.98 -7.38
CA ASN A 3 2.10 -10.34 -8.02
C ASN A 3 2.96 -9.57 -6.99
N HIS A 4 4.20 -9.24 -7.36
CA HIS A 4 5.06 -8.35 -6.58
C HIS A 4 4.69 -6.90 -6.90
N PHE A 5 3.99 -6.23 -5.99
CA PHE A 5 3.48 -4.88 -6.23
C PHE A 5 3.44 -4.08 -4.93
N HIS A 6 4.02 -2.88 -4.96
CA HIS A 6 4.02 -1.92 -3.86
C HIS A 6 4.32 -0.51 -4.40
N ALA A 7 4.25 0.53 -3.56
CA ALA A 7 4.43 1.92 -3.99
C ALA A 7 5.81 2.27 -4.62
N GLY A 8 6.80 1.38 -4.46
CA GLY A 8 8.12 1.49 -5.10
C GLY A 8 8.31 0.54 -6.29
N LYS A 9 7.31 -0.30 -6.58
CA LYS A 9 7.26 -1.27 -7.68
C LYS A 9 5.82 -1.34 -8.18
N CYS A 10 5.43 -0.33 -8.95
CA CYS A 10 4.07 -0.13 -9.43
C CYS A 10 3.99 -0.05 -10.97
N ASP A 11 4.98 -0.61 -11.66
CA ASP A 11 5.09 -0.58 -13.13
C ASP A 11 3.87 -1.23 -13.83
N GLU A 12 3.18 -2.12 -13.12
CA GLU A 12 1.95 -2.79 -13.55
C GLU A 12 0.69 -2.10 -12.96
N ALA A 13 0.65 -0.77 -12.95
CA ALA A 13 -0.40 0.01 -12.29
C ALA A 13 -1.83 -0.26 -12.81
N GLU A 14 -1.99 -0.79 -14.03
CA GLU A 14 -3.30 -1.14 -14.61
C GLU A 14 -3.84 -2.49 -14.13
N LEU A 15 -2.98 -3.33 -13.56
CA LEU A 15 -3.30 -4.70 -13.21
C LEU A 15 -4.37 -4.84 -12.09
N PRO A 16 -4.38 -4.00 -11.04
CA PRO A 16 -5.47 -3.99 -10.06
C PRO A 16 -6.84 -3.71 -10.69
N ALA A 17 -6.90 -2.76 -11.64
CA ALA A 17 -8.13 -2.42 -12.35
C ALA A 17 -8.62 -3.57 -13.22
N ALA A 18 -7.72 -4.20 -13.99
CA ALA A 18 -8.04 -5.38 -14.80
C ALA A 18 -8.54 -6.55 -13.93
N CYS A 19 -7.93 -6.76 -12.76
CA CYS A 19 -8.39 -7.77 -11.80
C CYS A 19 -9.81 -7.48 -11.29
N GLN A 20 -10.10 -6.22 -10.95
CA GLN A 20 -11.43 -5.79 -10.52
C GLN A 20 -12.48 -6.02 -11.63
N GLU A 21 -12.19 -5.59 -12.85
CA GLU A 21 -13.10 -5.79 -14.01
C GLU A 21 -13.39 -7.27 -14.27
N ALA A 22 -12.39 -8.13 -14.08
CA ALA A 22 -12.52 -9.58 -14.23
C ALA A 22 -13.14 -10.28 -13.01
N GLY A 23 -13.44 -9.58 -11.91
CA GLY A 23 -13.93 -10.18 -10.66
C GLY A 23 -12.89 -11.06 -9.95
N ILE A 24 -11.60 -10.78 -10.15
CA ILE A 24 -10.47 -11.52 -9.60
C ILE A 24 -9.87 -10.70 -8.45
N ALA A 25 -9.67 -11.32 -7.28
CA ALA A 25 -8.92 -10.67 -6.20
C ALA A 25 -7.46 -10.42 -6.62
N PHE A 26 -6.97 -9.19 -6.43
CA PHE A 26 -5.58 -8.84 -6.60
C PHE A 26 -4.86 -8.95 -5.26
N VAL A 27 -3.89 -9.85 -5.14
CA VAL A 27 -3.33 -10.28 -3.84
C VAL A 27 -1.81 -10.05 -3.84
N PRO A 28 -1.34 -8.79 -3.70
CA PRO A 28 0.06 -8.44 -3.82
C PRO A 28 0.92 -9.00 -2.69
N PHE A 29 2.07 -9.61 -3.05
CA PHE A 29 3.10 -10.02 -2.10
C PHE A 29 4.20 -8.96 -2.00
N PHE A 30 4.93 -8.98 -0.87
CA PHE A 30 5.94 -7.98 -0.54
C PHE A 30 5.38 -6.54 -0.64
N PRO A 31 4.25 -6.23 0.04
CA PRO A 31 3.59 -4.93 -0.09
C PRO A 31 4.41 -3.77 0.49
N LEU A 32 5.44 -4.09 1.29
CA LEU A 32 6.44 -3.16 1.81
C LEU A 32 7.84 -3.44 1.23
N GLY A 33 7.94 -4.24 0.17
CA GLY A 33 9.18 -4.56 -0.55
C GLY A 33 10.40 -5.02 0.28
N GLY A 34 10.22 -5.39 1.54
CA GLY A 34 11.26 -5.90 2.43
C GLY A 34 12.18 -4.81 3.03
N ALA A 35 13.19 -5.25 3.78
CA ALA A 35 14.10 -4.37 4.53
C ALA A 35 14.94 -3.42 3.66
N THR A 36 15.05 -3.70 2.36
CA THR A 36 15.81 -2.91 1.39
C THR A 36 14.94 -1.93 0.60
N SER A 37 13.61 -1.95 0.81
CA SER A 37 12.73 -1.05 0.10
C SER A 37 12.77 0.33 0.70
N ASP A 38 13.24 1.26 -0.12
CA ASP A 38 13.30 2.65 0.24
C ASP A 38 11.99 3.36 -0.11
N PHE A 39 11.10 3.48 0.88
CA PHE A 39 9.93 4.35 0.79
C PHE A 39 10.24 5.78 1.25
N SER A 40 11.51 6.13 1.54
CA SER A 40 11.91 7.44 2.08
C SER A 40 11.83 8.59 1.08
N ALA A 41 11.13 8.42 -0.04
CA ALA A 41 10.74 9.53 -0.87
C ALA A 41 9.99 10.55 0.01
N ASP A 42 10.46 11.80 0.02
CA ASP A 42 9.91 12.90 0.83
C ASP A 42 8.37 12.99 0.77
N ARG A 43 7.78 12.58 -0.36
CA ARG A 43 6.34 12.46 -0.57
C ARG A 43 5.62 11.54 0.44
N MET A 44 6.19 10.37 0.74
CA MET A 44 5.60 9.42 1.69
C MET A 44 5.65 9.96 3.12
N ALA A 45 6.77 10.59 3.49
CA ALA A 45 6.93 11.22 4.80
C ALA A 45 5.94 12.38 4.99
N LYS A 46 5.79 13.23 3.96
CA LYS A 46 4.82 14.33 3.95
C LYS A 46 3.39 13.84 4.17
N VAL A 47 2.95 12.81 3.45
CA VAL A 47 1.60 12.25 3.62
C VAL A 47 1.46 11.56 4.98
N ALA A 48 2.50 10.86 5.46
CA ALA A 48 2.51 10.25 6.78
C ALA A 48 2.30 11.29 7.89
N GLU A 49 2.94 12.45 7.79
CA GLU A 49 2.76 13.56 8.72
C GLU A 49 1.31 14.08 8.72
N ARG A 50 0.70 14.29 7.53
CA ARG A 50 -0.70 14.76 7.42
C ARG A 50 -1.69 13.84 8.13
N HIS A 51 -1.46 12.53 8.07
CA HIS A 51 -2.35 11.51 8.64
C HIS A 51 -1.96 11.09 10.07
N GLY A 52 -0.86 11.63 10.63
CA GLY A 52 -0.33 11.16 11.92
C GLY A 52 0.03 9.67 11.90
N ALA A 53 0.45 9.15 10.75
CA ALA A 53 0.71 7.75 10.50
C ALA A 53 2.22 7.50 10.26
N THR A 54 2.60 6.23 10.17
CA THR A 54 3.96 5.85 9.76
C THR A 54 4.03 5.68 8.24
N VAL A 55 5.22 5.88 7.65
CA VAL A 55 5.46 5.64 6.21
C VAL A 55 4.99 4.25 5.75
N PRO A 56 5.27 3.14 6.46
CA PRO A 56 4.73 1.83 6.08
C PRO A 56 3.20 1.76 6.08
N GLN A 57 2.52 2.48 6.98
CA GLN A 57 1.06 2.53 6.97
C GLN A 57 0.53 3.29 5.75
N ILE A 58 1.17 4.39 5.36
CA ILE A 58 0.81 5.10 4.12
C ILE A 58 1.06 4.25 2.88
N ALA A 59 2.18 3.52 2.82
CA ALA A 59 2.47 2.62 1.72
C ALA A 59 1.41 1.49 1.60
N LEU A 60 0.97 0.93 2.73
CA LEU A 60 -0.11 -0.06 2.76
C LEU A 60 -1.47 0.56 2.40
N ALA A 61 -1.78 1.76 2.91
CA ALA A 61 -3.03 2.46 2.58
C ALA A 61 -3.10 2.78 1.08
N TRP A 62 -1.99 3.22 0.49
CA TRP A 62 -1.88 3.46 -0.96
C TRP A 62 -2.12 2.17 -1.75
N LEU A 63 -1.52 1.06 -1.30
CA LEU A 63 -1.73 -0.24 -1.93
C LEU A 63 -3.20 -0.66 -1.88
N LEU A 64 -3.86 -0.51 -0.74
CA LEU A 64 -5.29 -0.83 -0.59
C LEU A 64 -6.18 0.10 -1.43
N ALA A 65 -5.77 1.37 -1.61
CA ALA A 65 -6.47 2.34 -2.44
C ALA A 65 -6.34 2.06 -3.96
N SER A 66 -5.40 1.22 -4.40
CA SER A 66 -5.19 0.90 -5.82
C SER A 66 -6.38 0.25 -6.51
N SER A 67 -7.19 -0.52 -5.76
CA SER A 67 -8.43 -1.12 -6.24
C SER A 67 -9.22 -1.72 -5.07
N PRO A 68 -10.58 -1.66 -5.09
CA PRO A 68 -11.43 -2.45 -4.22
C PRO A 68 -11.18 -3.97 -4.26
N ALA A 69 -10.56 -4.49 -5.31
CA ALA A 69 -10.20 -5.90 -5.44
C ALA A 69 -8.87 -6.25 -4.73
N THR A 70 -8.15 -5.28 -4.18
CA THR A 70 -6.82 -5.47 -3.57
C THR A 70 -6.91 -6.05 -2.16
N LEU A 71 -6.19 -7.15 -1.92
CA LEU A 71 -6.01 -7.82 -0.63
C LEU A 71 -4.52 -7.93 -0.29
N ALA A 72 -4.00 -6.99 0.51
CA ALA A 72 -2.57 -6.93 0.82
C ALA A 72 -2.08 -8.12 1.66
N ILE A 73 -1.01 -8.80 1.22
CA ILE A 73 -0.33 -9.84 2.02
C ILE A 73 0.73 -9.19 2.90
N THR A 74 0.32 -8.72 4.08
CA THR A 74 1.28 -8.20 5.06
C THR A 74 1.83 -9.34 5.92
N GLY A 75 3.14 -9.55 5.88
CA GLY A 75 3.83 -10.51 6.75
C GLY A 75 4.33 -9.84 8.03
N THR A 76 4.12 -10.48 9.18
CA THR A 76 4.76 -10.08 10.45
C THR A 76 4.77 -11.23 11.44
N GLY A 77 5.88 -11.39 12.18
CA GLY A 77 5.98 -12.27 13.35
C GLY A 77 5.78 -11.53 14.69
N CYS A 78 5.47 -10.24 14.66
CA CYS A 78 5.36 -9.36 15.83
C CYS A 78 3.96 -8.76 15.96
N LEU A 79 3.36 -8.87 17.14
CA LEU A 79 2.02 -8.32 17.43
C LEU A 79 1.96 -6.80 17.26
N ALA A 80 3.02 -6.07 17.64
CA ALA A 80 3.05 -4.63 17.46
C ALA A 80 3.01 -4.23 15.97
N HIS A 81 3.70 -4.98 15.12
CA HIS A 81 3.64 -4.78 13.67
C HIS A 81 2.29 -5.20 13.09
N LEU A 82 1.67 -6.27 13.61
CA LEU A 82 0.31 -6.64 13.22
C LEU A 82 -0.68 -5.50 13.47
N GLY A 83 -0.61 -4.87 14.64
CA GLY A 83 -1.43 -3.69 14.96
C GLY A 83 -1.21 -2.53 13.98
N LYS A 84 0.05 -2.24 13.62
CA LYS A 84 0.38 -1.21 12.62
C LYS A 84 -0.19 -1.54 11.24
N ASN A 85 -0.05 -2.79 10.79
CA ASN A 85 -0.56 -3.26 9.50
C ASN A 85 -2.09 -3.13 9.44
N MET A 86 -2.78 -3.55 10.50
CA MET A 86 -4.24 -3.43 10.59
C MET A 86 -4.70 -1.97 10.57
N ALA A 87 -4.01 -1.09 11.30
CA ALA A 87 -4.34 0.33 11.35
C ALA A 87 -4.21 1.03 9.98
N ALA A 88 -3.35 0.53 9.08
CA ALA A 88 -3.24 1.08 7.73
C ALA A 88 -4.56 0.99 6.94
N GLY A 89 -5.35 -0.07 7.14
CA GLY A 89 -6.65 -0.23 6.47
C GLY A 89 -7.73 0.76 6.92
N SER A 90 -7.48 1.54 7.99
CA SER A 90 -8.38 2.60 8.44
C SER A 90 -7.99 3.98 7.91
N ILE A 91 -6.86 4.10 7.20
CA ILE A 91 -6.40 5.36 6.62
C ILE A 91 -7.12 5.58 5.29
N THR A 92 -7.88 6.68 5.19
CA THR A 92 -8.49 7.11 3.93
C THR A 92 -7.63 8.19 3.30
N LEU A 93 -6.91 7.84 2.23
CA LEU A 93 -6.09 8.79 1.49
C LEU A 93 -6.98 9.74 0.69
N THR A 94 -6.67 11.03 0.75
CA THR A 94 -7.39 12.05 -0.03
C THR A 94 -6.91 12.05 -1.49
N PRO A 95 -7.66 12.68 -2.41
CA PRO A 95 -7.17 12.90 -3.77
C PRO A 95 -5.82 13.65 -3.82
N GLU A 96 -5.58 14.58 -2.90
CA GLU A 96 -4.29 15.28 -2.78
C GLU A 96 -3.18 14.31 -2.38
N ASP A 97 -3.44 13.41 -1.42
CA ASP A 97 -2.44 12.42 -1.01
C ASP A 97 -2.11 11.47 -2.15
N LEU A 98 -3.12 10.96 -2.87
CA LEU A 98 -2.89 10.08 -4.02
C LEU A 98 -2.11 10.80 -5.13
N SER A 99 -2.37 12.09 -5.36
CA SER A 99 -1.60 12.90 -6.30
C SER A 99 -0.16 13.11 -5.85
N ASP A 100 0.09 13.30 -4.56
CA ASP A 100 1.45 13.44 -4.01
C ASP A 100 2.22 12.10 -4.05
N LEU A 101 1.52 10.97 -4.02
CA LEU A 101 2.10 9.61 -4.01
C LEU A 101 2.29 9.00 -5.40
N GLY A 102 1.70 9.60 -6.44
CA GLY A 102 1.90 9.25 -7.86
C GLY A 102 3.35 9.45 -8.28
#